data_AF-A0AAD8F2I1-F1
#
_entry.id   AF-A0AAD8F2I1-F1
#
_cell.length_a   1.000
_cell.length_b   1.000
_cell.length_c   1.000
_cell.angle_alpha   90.00
_cell.angle_beta   90.00
_cell.angle_gamma   90.00
#
_symmetry.space_group_name_H-M   'P 1'
#
loop_
_entity.id
_entity.type
_entity.pdbx_description
1 polymer ?
#
loop_
_entity_poly.entity_id
_entity_poly.type
_entity_poly.pdbx_seq_one_letter_code
_entity_poly.pdbx_strand_id
1 'polypeptide(L)'
;MANESSSCKILMANESSSCKILMANESSSCKKLMANESSSCKILMANESSSCKKLMAHESSSCKILMANESSSCKILMANESSSCKKLMANESSSCKILMANESSSCKKLMANESSSCKILMANESSSCKKLMAIESLS
;
A
#
# COMPACT_ATOMS: atom_id res chain seq x y z
N MET A 1 40.30 -7.31 -28.65
CA MET A 1 39.88 -5.94 -28.26
C MET A 1 38.46 -5.56 -28.69
N ALA A 2 38.08 -5.54 -29.97
CA ALA A 2 36.77 -5.01 -30.41
C ALA A 2 35.56 -5.92 -30.09
N ASN A 3 35.74 -7.25 -30.15
CA ASN A 3 34.65 -8.21 -29.98
C ASN A 3 34.20 -8.34 -28.50
N GLU A 4 35.15 -8.49 -27.56
CA GLU A 4 34.89 -8.55 -26.12
C GLU A 4 34.35 -7.22 -25.56
N SER A 5 34.91 -6.08 -26.01
CA SER A 5 34.38 -4.76 -25.63
C SER A 5 32.93 -4.55 -26.11
N SER A 6 32.60 -5.07 -27.29
CA SER A 6 31.22 -5.07 -27.80
C SER A 6 30.32 -6.00 -26.98
N SER A 7 30.78 -7.21 -26.66
CA SER A 7 30.06 -8.18 -25.83
C SER A 7 29.73 -7.60 -24.45
N CYS A 8 30.71 -6.97 -23.79
CA CYS A 8 30.53 -6.33 -22.50
C CYS A 8 29.54 -5.16 -22.51
N LYS A 9 29.53 -4.36 -23.59
CA LYS A 9 28.52 -3.30 -23.77
C LYS A 9 27.12 -3.88 -23.89
N ILE A 10 26.96 -4.98 -24.63
CA ILE A 10 25.67 -5.66 -24.80
C ILE A 10 25.18 -6.24 -23.46
N LEU A 11 26.05 -6.93 -22.72
CA LEU A 11 25.70 -7.49 -21.40
C LEU A 11 25.25 -6.39 -20.42
N MET A 12 26.04 -5.32 -20.30
CA MET A 12 25.69 -4.17 -19.44
C MET A 12 24.37 -3.49 -19.86
N ALA A 13 24.12 -3.39 -21.17
CA ALA A 13 22.86 -2.84 -21.68
C ALA A 13 21.66 -3.74 -21.36
N ASN A 14 21.83 -5.05 -21.51
CA ASN A 14 20.81 -6.05 -21.19
C ASN A 14 20.47 -6.04 -19.70
N GLU A 15 21.47 -6.06 -18.80
CA GLU A 15 21.23 -5.99 -17.36
C GLU A 15 20.56 -4.67 -16.96
N SER A 16 21.01 -3.54 -17.52
CA SER A 16 20.37 -2.25 -17.28
C SER A 16 18.89 -2.26 -17.72
N SER A 17 18.59 -2.91 -18.84
CA SER A 17 17.21 -3.05 -19.33
C SER A 17 16.37 -3.94 -18.41
N SER A 18 16.89 -5.12 -18.03
CA SER A 18 16.24 -6.02 -17.07
C SER A 18 15.93 -5.32 -15.77
N CYS A 19 16.89 -4.56 -15.24
CA CYS A 19 16.69 -3.78 -14.02
C CYS A 19 15.62 -2.69 -14.13
N LYS A 20 15.55 -2.00 -15.27
CA LYS A 20 14.47 -1.03 -15.51
C LYS A 20 13.11 -1.72 -15.55
N ILE A 21 13.01 -2.88 -16.18
CA ILE A 21 11.77 -3.66 -16.28
C ILE A 21 11.33 -4.13 -14.89
N LEU A 22 12.24 -4.71 -14.09
CA LEU A 22 11.96 -5.14 -12.73
C LEU A 22 11.45 -3.99 -11.85
N MET A 23 12.17 -2.86 -11.84
CA MET A 23 11.76 -1.67 -11.09
C MET A 23 10.40 -1.11 -11.54
N ALA A 24 10.12 -1.14 -12.84
CA ALA A 24 8.83 -0.70 -13.38
C ALA A 24 7.68 -1.63 -12.96
N ASN A 25 7.91 -2.94 -13.01
CA ASN A 25 6.94 -3.95 -12.58
C ASN A 25 6.64 -3.82 -11.09
N GLU A 26 7.68 -3.67 -10.27
CA GLU A 26 7.52 -3.52 -8.82
C GLU A 26 6.78 -2.23 -8.46
N SER A 27 7.11 -1.12 -9.13
CA SER A 27 6.37 0.14 -8.99
C SER A 27 4.89 -0.01 -9.35
N SER A 28 4.59 -0.74 -10.43
CA SER A 28 3.22 -0.98 -10.88
C SER A 28 2.46 -1.85 -9.88
N SER A 29 3.07 -2.92 -9.38
CA SER A 29 2.53 -3.78 -8.34
C SER A 29 2.17 -2.97 -7.09
N CYS A 30 3.10 -2.15 -6.63
CA CYS A 30 2.89 -1.28 -5.49
C CYS A 30 1.77 -0.26 -5.66
N LYS A 31 1.64 0.34 -6.84
CA LYS A 31 0.52 1.24 -7.14
C LYS A 31 -0.82 0.51 -7.07
N LYS A 32 -0.91 -0.72 -7.60
CA LYS A 32 -2.12 -1.54 -7.55
C LYS A 32 -2.50 -1.90 -6.12
N LEU A 33 -1.54 -2.36 -5.33
CA LEU A 33 -1.74 -2.70 -3.92
C LEU A 33 -2.27 -1.50 -3.12
N MET A 34 -1.63 -0.34 -3.23
CA MET A 34 -2.08 0.90 -2.58
C MET A 34 -3.48 1.33 -3.03
N ALA A 35 -3.81 1.16 -4.32
CA ALA A 35 -5.14 1.48 -4.84
C ALA A 35 -6.21 0.54 -4.27
N ASN A 36 -5.92 -0.76 -4.20
CA ASN A 36 -6.81 -1.76 -3.64
C ASN A 36 -7.08 -1.51 -2.15
N GLU A 37 -6.04 -1.29 -1.34
CA GLU A 37 -6.19 -0.96 0.07
C GLU A 37 -6.99 0.33 0.29
N SER A 38 -6.72 1.38 -0.51
CA SER A 38 -7.51 2.61 -0.45
C SER A 38 -8.98 2.39 -0.78
N SER A 39 -9.28 1.52 -1.75
CA SER A 39 -10.65 1.16 -2.11
C SER A 39 -11.34 0.38 -1.00
N SER A 40 -10.69 -0.65 -0.45
CA SER A 40 -11.19 -1.42 0.70
C SER A 40 -11.53 -0.51 1.87
N CYS A 41 -10.64 0.44 2.18
CA CYS A 41 -10.87 1.41 3.23
C CYS A 41 -12.06 2.34 3.00
N LYS A 42 -12.26 2.80 1.76
CA LYS A 42 -13.45 3.59 1.41
C LYS A 42 -14.73 2.79 1.59
N ILE A 43 -14.72 1.51 1.21
CA ILE A 43 -15.87 0.62 1.34
C ILE A 43 -16.20 0.39 2.81
N LEU A 44 -15.20 0.07 3.65
CA LEU A 44 -15.38 -0.10 5.10
C LEU A 44 -15.99 1.14 5.75
N MET A 45 -15.41 2.31 5.49
CA MET A 45 -15.92 3.59 6.01
C MET A 45 -17.35 3.90 5.54
N ALA A 46 -17.69 3.56 4.29
CA ALA A 46 -19.03 3.75 3.76
C ALA A 46 -20.05 2.81 4.42
N ASN A 47 -19.68 1.55 4.62
CA ASN A 47 -20.52 0.56 5.31
C ASN A 47 -20.77 0.97 6.76
N GLU A 48 -19.73 1.41 7.47
CA GLU A 48 -19.86 1.82 8.87
C GLU A 48 -20.72 3.08 9.00
N SER A 49 -20.54 4.05 8.10
CA SER A 49 -21.41 5.24 8.05
C SER A 49 -22.88 4.87 7.79
N SER A 50 -23.13 3.90 6.91
CA SER A 50 -24.48 3.40 6.62
C SER A 50 -25.10 2.70 7.84
N SER A 51 -24.33 1.84 8.51
CA SER A 51 -24.74 1.17 9.74
C SER A 51 -25.13 2.18 10.82
N CYS A 52 -24.30 3.20 11.02
CA CYS A 52 -24.57 4.27 11.97
C CYS A 52 -25.81 5.09 11.64
N LYS A 53 -26.05 5.40 10.36
CA LYS A 53 -27.29 6.08 9.95
C LYS A 53 -28.52 5.24 10.26
N LYS A 54 -28.46 3.92 10.04
CA LYS A 54 -29.57 3.00 10.34
C LYS A 54 -29.84 2.92 11.85
N LEU A 55 -28.79 2.78 12.67
CA LEU A 55 -28.91 2.77 14.13
C LEU A 55 -29.56 4.06 14.65
N MET A 56 -29.05 5.22 14.22
CA MET A 56 -29.62 6.52 14.62
C MET A 56 -31.07 6.71 14.18
N ALA A 57 -31.45 6.19 13.01
CA ALA A 57 -32.82 6.25 12.52
C ALA A 57 -33.76 5.35 13.35
N HIS A 58 -33.32 4.12 13.66
CA HIS A 58 -34.06 3.20 14.51
C HIS A 58 -34.26 3.79 15.91
N GLU A 59 -33.21 4.33 16.51
CA GLU A 59 -33.29 4.90 17.85
C GLU A 59 -34.15 6.17 17.89
N SER A 60 -34.08 7.01 16.85
CA SER A 60 -34.98 8.15 16.72
C SER A 60 -36.45 7.73 16.65
N SER A 61 -36.75 6.61 15.98
CA SER A 61 -38.12 6.06 15.93
C SER A 61 -38.55 5.54 17.30
N SER A 62 -37.68 4.80 17.99
CA SER A 62 -37.92 4.30 19.34
C SER A 62 -38.16 5.44 20.34
N CYS A 63 -37.34 6.49 20.25
CA CYS A 63 -37.48 7.68 21.08
C CYS A 63 -38.77 8.47 20.82
N LYS A 64 -39.28 8.51 19.57
CA LYS A 64 -40.60 9.12 19.31
C LYS A 64 -41.73 8.38 20.01
N ILE A 65 -41.65 7.05 20.09
CA ILE A 65 -42.62 6.22 20.82
C ILE A 65 -42.48 6.43 22.33
N LEU A 66 -41.24 6.46 22.83
CA LEU A 66 -40.94 6.64 24.25
C LEU A 66 -41.22 8.05 24.77
N MET A 67 -41.03 9.12 23.98
CA MET A 67 -41.34 10.49 24.41
C MET A 67 -42.83 10.72 24.71
N ALA A 68 -43.72 9.87 24.18
CA ALA A 68 -45.11 9.85 24.62
C ALA A 68 -45.27 9.43 26.09
N ASN A 69 -44.25 8.80 26.70
CA ASN A 69 -44.25 8.22 28.04
C ASN A 69 -43.12 8.73 28.98
N GLU A 70 -41.90 9.01 28.49
CA GLU A 70 -40.68 9.27 29.30
C GLU A 70 -39.59 10.04 28.49
N SER A 71 -39.48 11.37 28.67
CA SER A 71 -38.59 12.21 27.83
C SER A 71 -37.09 12.15 28.18
N SER A 72 -36.73 11.81 29.43
CA SER A 72 -35.33 11.74 29.89
C SER A 72 -34.60 10.53 29.31
N SER A 73 -35.26 9.37 29.32
CA SER A 73 -34.73 8.10 28.79
C SER A 73 -34.36 8.21 27.31
N CYS A 74 -35.15 8.92 26.50
CA CYS A 74 -34.85 9.16 25.09
C CYS A 74 -33.55 9.93 24.87
N LYS A 75 -33.29 10.97 25.69
CA LYS A 75 -32.06 11.77 25.55
C LYS A 75 -30.82 10.93 25.83
N ILE A 76 -30.88 10.06 26.85
CA ILE A 76 -29.78 9.17 27.21
C ILE A 76 -29.51 8.16 26.09
N LEU A 77 -30.56 7.54 25.55
CA LEU A 77 -30.43 6.57 24.45
C LEU A 77 -29.80 7.19 23.20
N MET A 78 -30.30 8.34 22.75
CA MET A 78 -29.75 9.06 21.59
C MET A 78 -28.29 9.49 21.80
N ALA A 79 -27.93 9.90 23.03
CA ALA A 79 -26.54 10.26 23.34
C ALA A 79 -25.61 9.05 23.31
N ASN A 80 -26.05 7.92 23.84
CA ASN A 80 -25.29 6.66 23.86
C ASN A 80 -25.06 6.13 22.43
N GLU A 81 -26.08 6.11 21.59
CA GLU A 81 -25.95 5.68 20.18
C GLU A 81 -25.04 6.62 19.39
N SER A 82 -25.18 7.94 19.57
CA SER A 82 -24.27 8.90 18.92
C SER A 82 -22.81 8.67 19.34
N SER A 83 -22.57 8.37 20.61
CA SER A 83 -21.24 8.07 21.15
C SER A 83 -20.69 6.75 20.58
N SER A 84 -21.52 5.70 20.52
CA SER A 84 -21.18 4.41 19.93
C SER A 84 -20.75 4.57 18.47
N CYS A 85 -21.55 5.29 17.68
CA CYS A 85 -21.26 5.57 16.29
C CYS A 85 -19.98 6.37 16.07
N LYS A 86 -19.71 7.37 16.92
CA LYS A 86 -18.44 8.11 16.85
C LYS A 86 -17.24 7.20 17.13
N LYS A 87 -17.34 6.30 18.11
CA LYS A 87 -16.27 5.34 18.44
C LYS A 87 -16.03 4.37 17.30
N LEU A 88 -17.08 3.80 16.72
CA LEU A 88 -16.98 2.89 15.58
C LEU A 88 -16.30 3.55 14.38
N MET A 89 -16.74 4.75 13.98
CA MET A 89 -16.13 5.50 12.89
C MET A 89 -14.66 5.87 13.17
N ALA A 90 -14.32 6.18 14.42
CA ALA A 90 -12.93 6.46 14.81
C ALA A 90 -12.05 5.21 14.73
N ASN A 91 -12.56 4.06 15.17
CA ASN A 91 -11.85 2.78 15.11
C ASN A 91 -11.60 2.34 13.67
N GLU A 92 -12.61 2.40 12.80
CA GLU A 92 -12.47 2.09 11.39
C GLU A 92 -11.49 3.02 10.69
N SER A 93 -11.56 4.33 10.98
CA SER A 93 -10.59 5.29 10.43
C SER A 93 -9.15 4.98 10.89
N SER A 94 -8.96 4.57 12.14
CA SER A 94 -7.66 4.17 12.68
C SER A 94 -7.14 2.90 12.00
N SER A 95 -7.99 1.88 11.89
CA SER A 95 -7.68 0.62 11.20
C SER A 95 -7.21 0.89 9.76
N CYS A 96 -7.95 1.74 9.05
CA CYS A 96 -7.59 2.14 7.69
C CYS A 96 -6.27 2.89 7.57
N LYS A 97 -5.95 3.76 8.53
CA LYS A 97 -4.64 4.42 8.56
C LYS A 97 -3.52 3.41 8.78
N ILE A 98 -3.71 2.43 9.66
CA ILE A 98 -2.72 1.38 9.94
C ILE A 98 -2.51 0.51 8.71
N LEU A 99 -3.57 0.05 8.05
CA LEU A 99 -3.49 -0.75 6.82
C LEU A 99 -2.71 0.00 5.72
N MET A 100 -3.08 1.24 5.45
CA MET A 100 -2.38 2.08 4.46
C MET A 100 -0.91 2.32 4.81
N ALA A 101 -0.57 2.48 6.10
CA ALA A 101 0.81 2.65 6.55
C ALA A 101 1.63 1.37 6.37
N ASN A 102 1.04 0.21 6.69
CA ASN A 102 1.67 -1.10 6.50
C ASN A 102 1.93 -1.38 5.03
N GLU A 103 0.96 -1.12 4.16
CA GLU A 103 1.10 -1.35 2.73
C GLU A 103 2.16 -0.43 2.12
N SER A 104 2.18 0.85 2.52
CA SER A 104 3.21 1.80 2.12
C SER A 104 4.61 1.34 2.55
N SER A 105 4.73 0.80 3.77
CA SER A 105 5.99 0.27 4.30
C SER A 105 6.46 -0.97 3.53
N SER A 106 5.55 -1.90 3.26
CA SER A 106 5.81 -3.10 2.44
C SER A 106 6.35 -2.70 1.07
N CYS A 107 5.68 -1.76 0.40
CA CYS A 107 6.09 -1.25 -0.90
C CYS A 107 7.47 -0.58 -0.91
N LYS A 108 7.78 0.19 0.14
CA LYS A 108 9.13 0.78 0.27
C LYS A 108 10.20 -0.30 0.40
N LYS A 109 9.94 -1.36 1.19
CA LYS A 109 10.88 -2.47 1.36
C LYS A 109 11.09 -3.24 0.06
N LEU A 110 10.02 -3.55 -0.66
CA LEU A 110 10.09 -4.23 -1.96
C LEU A 110 10.93 -3.43 -2.97
N MET A 111 10.64 -2.14 -3.11
CA MET A 111 11.41 -1.26 -4.01
C MET A 111 12.88 -1.12 -3.60
N ALA A 112 13.17 -1.10 -2.29
CA ALA A 112 14.55 -1.07 -1.80
C ALA A 112 15.29 -2.38 -2.10
N ASN A 113 14.63 -3.53 -1.94
CA ASN A 113 15.19 -4.83 -2.24
C ASN A 113 15.49 -4.97 -3.74
N GLU A 114 14.53 -4.63 -4.61
CA GLU A 114 14.74 -4.65 -6.06
C GLU A 114 15.87 -3.72 -6.50
N SER A 115 15.93 -2.51 -5.94
CA SER A 115 17.04 -1.59 -6.23
C SER A 115 18.39 -2.15 -5.79
N SER A 116 18.45 -2.84 -4.65
CA SER A 116 19.66 -3.49 -4.15
C SER A 116 20.09 -4.63 -5.06
N SER A 117 19.17 -5.53 -5.42
CA SER A 117 19.41 -6.63 -6.36
C SER A 117 19.98 -6.11 -7.68
N CYS A 118 19.38 -5.04 -8.22
CA CYS A 118 19.85 -4.42 -9.44
C CYS A 118 21.25 -3.82 -9.34
N LYS A 119 21.60 -3.20 -8.21
CA LYS A 119 22.97 -2.70 -7.98
C LYS A 119 23.97 -3.84 -7.93
N ILE A 120 23.61 -4.97 -7.29
CA ILE A 120 24.47 -6.15 -7.18
C ILE A 120 24.70 -6.76 -8.57
N LEU A 121 23.64 -6.96 -9.36
CA LEU A 121 23.74 -7.49 -10.72
C LEU A 121 24.64 -6.63 -11.61
N MET A 122 24.42 -5.31 -11.61
CA MET A 122 25.25 -4.37 -12.37
C MET A 122 26.71 -4.37 -11.92
N ALA A 123 26.97 -4.49 -10.60
CA ALA A 123 28.33 -4.55 -10.08
C ALA A 123 29.04 -5.85 -10.48
N ASN A 124 28.33 -6.98 -10.46
CA ASN A 124 28.85 -8.28 -10.86
C ASN A 124 29.19 -8.29 -12.34
N GLU A 125 28.30 -7.83 -13.22
CA GLU A 125 28.59 -7.71 -14.64
C GLU A 125 29.76 -6.78 -14.94
N SER A 126 29.82 -5.62 -14.27
CA SER A 126 30.96 -4.71 -14.42
C SER A 126 32.29 -5.36 -14.01
N SER A 127 32.28 -6.17 -12.95
CA SER A 127 33.45 -6.92 -12.49
C SER A 127 33.87 -8.01 -13.48
N SER A 128 32.91 -8.81 -13.97
CA SER A 128 33.13 -9.83 -15.00
C SER A 128 33.74 -9.22 -16.27
N CYS A 129 33.19 -8.10 -16.73
CA CYS A 129 33.70 -7.38 -17.88
C CYS A 129 35.12 -6.84 -17.70
N LYS A 130 35.44 -6.29 -16.52
CA LYS A 130 36.81 -5.85 -16.21
C LYS A 130 37.79 -7.01 -16.23
N LYS A 131 37.40 -8.18 -15.69
CA LYS A 131 38.24 -9.39 -15.69
C LYS A 131 38.49 -9.92 -17.10
N LEU A 132 37.45 -10.00 -17.93
CA LEU A 132 37.58 -10.43 -19.33
C LEU A 132 38.54 -9.53 -20.12
N MET A 133 38.36 -8.21 -20.01
CA MET A 133 39.25 -7.24 -20.66
C MET A 133 40.70 -7.33 -20.15
N ALA A 134 40.91 -7.60 -18.86
CA ALA A 134 42.25 -7.75 -18.28
C ALA A 134 42.96 -9.02 -18.76
N ILE A 135 42.25 -10.16 -18.85
CA ILE A 135 42.81 -11.42 -19.36
C ILE A 135 43.23 -11.26 -20.83
N GLU A 136 42.39 -10.61 -21.65
CA GLU A 136 42.70 -10.37 -23.06
C GLU A 136 43.89 -9.40 -23.24
N SER A 137 44.09 -8.43 -22.33
CA SER A 137 45.25 -7.53 -22.38
C SER A 137 46.58 -8.20 -22.00
N LEU A 138 46.54 -9.40 -21.43
CA LEU A 138 47.69 -10.20 -21.04
C LEU A 138 48.02 -11.33 -22.03
N SER A 139 47.14 -11.58 -23.01
CA SER A 139 47.38 -12.48 -24.15
C SER A 139 47.89 -11.72 -25.36
#